data_AF-A0A2P6AQM8-F1
#
_entry.id   AF-A0A2P6AQM8-F1
#
_cell.length_a   1.000
_cell.length_b   1.000
_cell.length_c   1.000
_cell.angle_alpha   90.00
_cell.angle_beta   90.00
_cell.angle_gamma   90.00
#
_symmetry.space_group_name_H-M   'P 1'
#
loop_
_entity.id
_entity.type
_entity.pdbx_description
1 polymer ?
#
loop_
_entity_poly.entity_id
_entity_poly.type
_entity_poly.pdbx_seq_one_letter_code
_entity_poly.pdbx_strand_id
1 'polypeptide(L)' 'MSILLFGKTFGLFVVTALAEIIGCFLPYLWLKKQGSPWLLLPAAASLALFAWLLTLHPAASGRVYAAYGGVYVAVALL' A
#
# COMPACT_ATOMS: atom_id res chain seq x y z
N MET A 1 -2.70 5.56 -26.55
CA MET A 1 -1.53 5.50 -25.65
C MET A 1 -1.86 5.96 -24.22
N SER A 2 -2.68 7.01 -24.02
CA SER A 2 -2.92 7.62 -22.70
C SER A 2 -3.81 6.81 -21.75
N ILE A 3 -4.81 6.07 -22.23
CA ILE A 3 -5.74 5.29 -21.38
C ILE A 3 -5.02 4.10 -20.69
N LEU A 4 -4.11 3.44 -21.41
CA LEU A 4 -3.33 2.30 -20.91
C LEU A 4 -2.37 2.74 -19.79
N LEU A 5 -1.83 3.95 -19.89
CA LEU A 5 -0.99 4.55 -18.87
C LEU A 5 -1.78 4.86 -17.60
N PHE A 6 -3.01 5.36 -17.75
CA PHE A 6 -3.87 5.67 -16.61
C PHE A 6 -4.27 4.41 -15.83
N GLY A 7 -4.67 3.35 -16.52
CA GLY A 7 -4.97 2.05 -15.90
C GLY A 7 -3.75 1.45 -15.18
N LYS A 8 -2.55 1.60 -15.75
CA LYS A 8 -1.30 1.12 -15.11
C LYS A 8 -0.97 1.90 -13.83
N THR A 9 -1.11 3.22 -13.83
CA THR A 9 -0.88 4.06 -12.65
C THR A 9 -1.93 3.81 -11.57
N PHE A 10 -3.20 3.64 -11.94
CA PHE A 10 -4.25 3.28 -10.98
C PHE A 10 -4.00 1.90 -10.36
N GLY A 11 -3.65 0.91 -11.17
CA GLY A 11 -3.24 -0.42 -10.67
C GLY A 11 -2.05 -0.33 -9.71
N LEU A 12 -1.08 0.55 -9.99
CA LEU A 12 0.04 0.81 -9.08
C LEU A 12 -0.44 1.36 -7.72
N PHE A 13 -1.33 2.36 -7.71
CA PHE A 13 -1.91 2.87 -6.46
C PHE A 13 -2.65 1.80 -5.66
N VAL A 14 -3.40 0.91 -6.32
CA VAL A 14 -4.10 -0.20 -5.65
C VAL A 14 -3.12 -1.17 -5.00
N VAL A 15 -2.06 -1.56 -5.72
CA VAL A 15 -1.02 -2.46 -5.17
C VAL A 15 -0.28 -1.77 -4.01
N THR A 16 0.01 -0.48 -4.12
CA THR A 16 0.59 0.33 -3.03
C THR A 16 -0.33 0.35 -1.81
N ALA A 17 -1.63 0.52 -1.98
CA ALA A 17 -2.59 0.51 -0.88
C ALA A 17 -2.66 -0.85 -0.18
N LEU A 18 -2.72 -1.95 -0.94
CA LEU A 18 -2.71 -3.30 -0.38
C LEU A 18 -1.44 -3.58 0.42
N ALA A 19 -0.27 -3.16 -0.08
CA ALA A 19 1.00 -3.33 0.62
C ALA A 19 1.02 -2.59 1.98
N GLU A 20 0.48 -1.38 2.05
CA GLU A 20 0.36 -0.65 3.32
C GLU A 20 -0.64 -1.34 4.26
N ILE A 21 -1.84 -1.69 3.78
CA ILE A 21 -2.89 -2.32 4.59
C ILE A 21 -2.38 -3.63 5.21
N ILE A 22 -1.77 -4.49 4.40
CA ILE A 22 -1.20 -5.77 4.89
C ILE A 22 -0.07 -5.51 5.88
N GLY A 23 0.82 -4.58 5.56
CA GLY A 23 1.96 -4.20 6.40
C GLY A 23 1.54 -3.68 7.78
N CYS A 24 0.42 -2.97 7.86
CA CYS A 24 -0.14 -2.45 9.10
C CYS A 24 -1.05 -3.45 9.83
N PHE A 25 -1.71 -4.35 9.10
CA PHE A 25 -2.61 -5.34 9.67
C PHE A 25 -1.88 -6.50 10.37
N LEU A 26 -0.74 -6.94 9.83
CA LEU A 26 0.05 -8.05 10.39
C LEU A 26 0.57 -7.78 11.82
N PRO A 27 1.13 -6.58 12.13
CA PRO A 27 1.48 -6.22 13.51
C PRO A 27 0.26 -6.12 14.42
N TYR A 28 -0.90 -5.68 13.90
CA TYR A 28 -2.16 -5.70 14.65
C TYR A 28 -2.56 -7.12 15.04
N LEU A 29 -2.45 -8.10 14.14
CA LEU A 29 -2.72 -9.50 14.47
C LEU A 29 -1.79 -10.02 15.58
N TRP A 30 -0.51 -9.68 15.52
CA TRP A 30 0.45 -10.03 16.57
C TRP A 30 0.06 -9.43 17.93
N LEU A 31 -0.13 -8.10 18.00
CA LEU A 31 -0.36 -7.40 19.26
C LEU A 31 -1.76 -7.59 19.85
N LYS A 32 -2.79 -7.73 18.99
CA LYS A 32 -4.20 -7.71 19.43
C LYS A 32 -4.89 -9.07 19.31
N LYS A 33 -4.41 -9.98 18.47
CA LYS A 33 -5.02 -11.30 18.25
C LYS A 33 -4.13 -12.47 18.63
N GLN A 34 -3.13 -12.25 19.49
CA GLN A 34 -2.17 -13.29 19.92
C GLN A 34 -1.49 -14.00 18.74
N GLY A 35 -1.30 -13.29 17.62
CA GLY A 35 -0.60 -13.82 16.45
C GLY A 35 0.87 -14.11 16.75
N SER A 36 1.53 -14.86 15.86
CA SER A 36 2.97 -15.14 16.02
C SER A 36 3.82 -13.90 15.76
N PRO A 37 4.91 -13.64 16.52
CA PRO A 37 5.88 -12.59 16.20
C PRO A 37 6.49 -12.73 14.81
N TRP A 38 6.48 -13.93 14.23
CA TRP A 38 6.91 -14.17 12.85
C TRP A 38 6.15 -13.35 11.81
N LEU A 39 4.95 -12.84 12.12
CA LEU A 39 4.19 -11.94 11.26
C LEU A 39 4.86 -10.57 11.06
N LEU A 40 5.82 -10.20 11.91
CA LEU A 40 6.55 -8.93 11.77
C LEU A 40 7.51 -8.91 10.58
N LEU A 41 8.05 -10.06 10.18
CA LEU A 41 8.90 -10.17 8.99
C LEU A 41 8.13 -9.85 7.70
N PRO A 42 6.99 -10.51 7.38
CA PRO A 42 6.20 -10.14 6.22
C PRO A 42 5.58 -8.75 6.36
N ALA A 43 5.27 -8.27 7.57
CA ALA A 43 4.81 -6.89 7.80
C ALA A 43 5.86 -5.87 7.35
N ALA A 44 7.10 -6.02 7.83
CA ALA A 44 8.22 -5.15 7.47
C ALA A 44 8.52 -5.21 5.98
N ALA A 45 8.49 -6.40 5.37
CA ALA A 45 8.66 -6.57 3.93
C ALA A 45 7.54 -5.84 3.14
N SER A 46 6.29 -5.93 3.60
CA SER A 46 5.16 -5.24 2.97
C SER A 46 5.27 -3.72 3.08
N LEU A 47 5.70 -3.19 4.22
CA LEU A 47 5.93 -1.75 4.40
C LEU A 47 7.13 -1.24 3.59
N ALA A 48 8.20 -2.02 3.48
CA ALA A 48 9.32 -1.71 2.59
C ALA A 48 8.89 -1.69 1.12
N LEU A 49 8.07 -2.66 0.71
CA LEU A 49 7.47 -2.70 -0.63
C LEU A 49 6.57 -1.49 -0.87
N PHE A 50 5.73 -1.11 0.09
CA PHE A 50 4.91 0.10 0.02
C PHE A 50 5.75 1.36 -0.24
N ALA A 51 6.81 1.56 0.57
CA ALA A 51 7.71 2.70 0.42
C ALA A 51 8.39 2.72 -0.96
N TRP A 52 8.83 1.55 -1.46
CA TRP A 52 9.35 1.43 -2.81
C TRP A 52 8.30 1.81 -3.85
N LEU A 53 7.10 1.22 -3.81
CA LEU A 53 6.07 1.44 -4.82
C LEU A 53 5.67 2.92 -4.96
N LEU A 54 5.71 3.69 -3.88
CA LEU A 54 5.50 5.14 -3.93
C LEU A 54 6.54 5.87 -4.80
N THR A 55 7.80 5.42 -4.80
CA THR A 55 8.86 6.00 -5.65
C THR A 55 8.63 5.83 -7.15
N LEU A 56 7.79 4.86 -7.54
CA LEU A 56 7.49 4.56 -8.94
C LEU A 56 6.42 5.47 -9.54
N HIS A 57 5.75 6.30 -8.73
CA HIS A 57 4.69 7.19 -9.20
C HIS A 57 5.28 8.44 -9.89
N PRO A 58 4.90 8.73 -11.15
CA PRO A 58 5.54 9.77 -11.97
C PRO A 58 5.04 11.20 -11.67
N ALA A 59 4.83 11.55 -10.40
CA ALA A 59 4.33 12.88 -10.00
C ALA A 59 4.99 13.37 -8.70
N ALA A 60 4.84 14.66 -8.42
CA ALA A 60 5.30 15.25 -7.16
C ALA A 60 4.68 14.52 -5.95
N SER A 61 5.51 14.21 -4.95
CA SER A 61 5.14 13.38 -3.79
C SER A 61 3.84 13.80 -3.12
N GLY A 62 3.62 15.10 -2.89
CA GLY A 62 2.38 15.60 -2.26
C GLY A 62 1.11 15.25 -3.03
N ARG A 63 1.15 15.28 -4.38
CA ARG A 63 0.00 14.88 -5.21
C ARG A 63 -0.20 13.36 -5.23
N VAL A 64 0.89 12.60 -5.22
CA VAL A 64 0.85 11.14 -5.12
C VAL A 64 0.20 10.73 -3.80
N TYR A 65 0.65 11.28 -2.66
CA TYR A 65 0.07 10.97 -1.34
C TYR A 65 -1.42 11.36 -1.24
N ALA A 66 -1.82 12.50 -1.80
CA ALA A 66 -3.23 12.91 -1.80
C ALA A 66 -4.11 11.94 -2.60
N ALA A 67 -3.71 11.57 -3.82
CA ALA A 67 -4.45 10.62 -4.65
C ALA A 67 -4.44 9.21 -4.03
N TYR A 68 -3.28 8.79 -3.54
CA TYR A 68 -3.08 7.53 -2.82
C TYR A 68 -4.04 7.39 -1.64
N GLY A 69 -4.19 8.41 -0.80
CA GLY A 69 -5.09 8.36 0.36
C GLY A 69 -6.53 8.05 -0.03
N GLY A 70 -7.01 8.60 -1.16
CA GLY A 70 -8.34 8.25 -1.70
C GLY A 70 -8.44 6.79 -2.13
N VAL A 71 -7.42 6.28 -2.82
CA VAL A 71 -7.37 4.86 -3.24
C VAL A 71 -7.27 3.93 -2.03
N TYR A 72 -6.46 4.30 -1.02
CA TYR A 72 -6.34 3.55 0.23
C TYR A 72 -7.69 3.37 0.90
N VAL A 73 -8.46 4.46 1.05
CA VAL A 73 -9.80 4.38 1.66
C VAL A 73 -10.71 3.48 0.85
N ALA A 74 -10.74 3.63 -0.48
CA ALA A 74 -11.57 2.79 -1.34
C ALA A 74 -11.20 1.30 -1.23
N VAL A 75 -9.90 0.98 -1.22
CA VAL A 75 -9.41 -0.40 -1.08
C VAL A 75 -9.69 -0.97 0.31
N ALA A 76 -9.58 -0.16 1.36
CA ALA A 76 -9.86 -0.59 2.73
C ALA A 76 -11.36 -0.84 3.01
N LEU A 77 -12.26 -0.30 2.16
CA LEU A 77 -13.70 -0.53 2.23
C LEU A 77 -14.17 -1.80 1.50
N LEU A 78 -13.33 -2.36 0.61
CA LEU A 78 -13.60 -3.60 -0.11
C LEU A 78 -13.23 -4.82 0.74
#